data_AF-A0A2V9YD11-F1
#
_entry.id   AF-A0A2V9YD11-F1
#
_cell.length_a   1.000
_cell.length_b   1.000
_cell.length_c   1.000
_cell.angle_alpha   90.00
_cell.angle_beta   90.00
_cell.angle_gamma   90.00
#
_symmetry.space_group_name_H-M   'P 1'
#
loop_
_entity.id
_entity.type
_entity.pdbx_description
1 polymer ?
#
loop_
_entity_poly.entity_id
_entity_poly.type
_entity_poly.pdbx_seq_one_letter_code
_entity_poly.pdbx_strand_id
1 'polypeptide(L)'
;MRFKMLSCVGLLLTSMAYAKEPKPFQTGKLLQMDSVACGVSEKDGKSLAGEMLGTDSGSKKTHELLCQEYLLQSEHVIYRIRPRDEKHPVLLPVGEQAQFRIQKDKMLLRVEDLDSKEREYIVVSMTPRSDSSTADAAPPRVSHLQ
;
A
#
# COMPACT_ATOMS: atom_id res chain seq x y z
N MET A 1 52.15 22.08 46.25
CA MET A 1 51.59 22.84 45.11
C MET A 1 51.95 22.16 43.79
N ARG A 2 51.13 21.21 43.28
CA ARG A 2 51.15 20.69 41.88
C ARG A 2 49.80 20.05 41.54
N PHE A 3 48.71 20.80 41.71
CA PHE A 3 47.35 20.35 41.39
C PHE A 3 46.67 21.48 40.62
N LYS A 4 47.14 21.74 39.40
CA LYS A 4 46.60 22.82 38.57
C LYS A 4 46.97 22.69 37.09
N MET A 5 46.84 21.51 36.52
CA MET A 5 46.73 21.31 35.08
C MET A 5 46.57 19.81 34.85
N LEU A 6 45.34 19.35 34.67
CA LEU A 6 44.96 18.40 33.63
C LEU A 6 43.43 18.32 33.70
N SER A 7 42.83 19.43 33.24
CA SER A 7 41.40 19.61 33.13
C SER A 7 40.93 18.99 31.81
N CYS A 8 39.80 18.27 31.86
CA CYS A 8 38.81 18.20 30.79
C CYS A 8 39.22 17.53 29.46
N VAL A 9 39.41 16.20 29.45
CA VAL A 9 39.10 15.39 28.25
C VAL A 9 38.19 14.25 28.66
N GLY A 10 37.03 14.63 29.17
CA GLY A 10 35.89 13.76 29.33
C GLY A 10 34.71 14.48 28.70
N LEU A 11 33.84 13.70 28.07
CA LEU A 11 32.56 14.06 27.48
C LEU A 11 32.56 14.53 26.01
N LEU A 12 31.92 13.68 25.20
CA LEU A 12 30.97 13.99 24.10
C LEU A 12 31.35 13.45 22.72
N LEU A 13 31.26 12.13 22.57
CA LEU A 13 30.99 11.50 21.26
C LEU A 13 29.89 10.44 21.43
N THR A 14 28.75 10.83 22.01
CA THR A 14 27.50 10.08 21.83
C THR A 14 26.93 10.46 20.46
N SER A 15 27.37 9.76 19.43
CA SER A 15 26.78 9.86 18.10
C SER A 15 25.34 9.35 18.19
N MET A 16 24.36 10.25 18.30
CA MET A 16 22.96 9.90 18.13
C MET A 16 22.73 9.63 16.65
N ALA A 17 23.06 8.41 16.21
CA ALA A 17 22.56 7.89 14.96
C ALA A 17 21.04 7.74 15.09
N TYR A 18 20.30 8.82 14.80
CA TYR A 18 18.88 8.77 14.54
C TYR A 18 18.66 7.98 13.25
N ALA A 19 18.75 6.66 13.34
CA ALA A 19 18.22 5.79 12.32
C ALA A 19 16.71 6.06 12.28
N LYS A 20 16.19 6.48 11.11
CA LYS A 20 14.76 6.64 10.89
C LYS A 20 14.11 5.28 11.14
N GLU A 21 13.50 5.10 12.32
CA GLU A 21 12.82 3.85 12.64
C GLU A 21 11.70 3.62 11.62
N PRO A 22 11.53 2.39 11.12
CA PRO A 22 10.46 2.09 10.19
C PRO A 22 9.11 2.39 10.87
N LYS A 23 8.19 3.00 10.11
CA LYS A 23 6.82 3.26 10.61
C LYS A 23 6.23 1.96 11.18
N PRO A 24 5.52 2.03 12.32
CA PRO A 24 4.91 0.85 12.92
C PRO A 24 3.90 0.22 11.96
N PHE A 25 3.71 -1.09 12.13
CA PHE A 25 2.65 -1.81 11.43
C PHE A 25 1.29 -1.35 11.93
N GLN A 26 0.37 -1.17 10.99
CA GLN A 26 -1.05 -0.97 11.20
C GLN A 26 -1.77 -2.28 10.89
N THR A 27 -2.96 -2.45 11.46
CA THR A 27 -3.80 -3.61 11.19
C THR A 27 -4.99 -3.21 10.32
N GLY A 28 -5.40 -4.11 9.44
CA GLY A 28 -6.60 -3.98 8.64
C GLY A 28 -7.18 -5.33 8.24
N LYS A 29 -8.37 -5.30 7.66
CA LYS A 29 -9.08 -6.49 7.17
C LYS A 29 -9.19 -6.45 5.65
N LEU A 30 -8.93 -7.58 5.01
CA LEU A 30 -9.18 -7.75 3.58
C LEU A 30 -10.67 -7.97 3.37
N LEU A 31 -11.36 -7.01 2.76
CA LEU A 31 -12.82 -7.06 2.60
C LEU A 31 -13.24 -7.75 1.31
N GLN A 32 -12.51 -7.51 0.22
CA GLN A 32 -12.91 -7.93 -1.11
C GLN A 32 -11.70 -7.96 -2.06
N MET A 33 -11.85 -8.75 -3.13
CA MET A 33 -11.02 -8.73 -4.32
C MET A 33 -11.90 -8.43 -5.54
N ASP A 34 -11.47 -7.46 -6.36
CA ASP A 34 -12.08 -7.07 -7.62
C ASP A 34 -11.13 -7.35 -8.79
N SER A 35 -11.71 -7.64 -9.96
CA SER A 35 -10.99 -7.64 -11.23
C SER A 35 -11.36 -6.36 -11.97
N VAL A 36 -10.40 -5.46 -12.17
CA VAL A 36 -10.65 -4.14 -12.77
C VAL A 36 -9.83 -3.94 -14.04
N ALA A 37 -10.40 -3.21 -14.99
CA ALA A 37 -9.66 -2.72 -16.14
C ALA A 37 -8.49 -1.85 -15.70
N CYS A 38 -7.29 -2.19 -16.14
CA CYS A 38 -6.07 -1.52 -15.68
C CYS A 38 -5.07 -1.19 -16.77
N GLY A 39 -5.31 -1.64 -18.00
CA GLY A 39 -4.44 -1.37 -19.14
C GLY A 39 -5.01 -1.95 -20.42
N VAL A 40 -4.28 -1.78 -21.52
CA VAL A 40 -4.60 -2.37 -22.82
C VAL A 40 -3.40 -3.16 -23.32
N SER A 41 -3.64 -4.38 -23.77
CA SER A 41 -2.65 -5.19 -24.46
C SER A 41 -2.90 -5.10 -25.96
N GLU A 42 -1.98 -4.45 -26.67
CA GLU A 42 -1.87 -4.64 -28.12
C GLU A 42 -1.13 -5.96 -28.35
N LYS A 43 -1.85 -6.97 -28.85
CA LYS A 43 -1.21 -8.19 -29.36
C LYS A 43 -0.60 -7.85 -30.73
N ASP A 44 0.67 -7.47 -30.75
CA ASP A 44 1.47 -7.47 -31.98
C ASP A 44 1.74 -8.91 -32.43
N GLY A 45 0.75 -9.49 -33.08
CA GLY A 45 0.90 -10.74 -33.82
C GLY A 45 1.71 -10.50 -35.08
N LYS A 46 3.05 -10.54 -34.97
CA LYS A 46 4.05 -10.53 -36.07
C LYS A 46 4.12 -9.24 -36.93
N SER A 47 5.17 -8.45 -36.75
CA SER A 47 5.90 -7.81 -37.87
C SER A 47 7.20 -7.16 -37.42
N LEU A 48 8.26 -7.96 -37.29
CA LEU A 48 9.63 -7.44 -37.44
C LEU A 48 10.47 -8.31 -38.40
N ALA A 49 9.80 -9.14 -39.21
CA ALA A 49 10.43 -10.00 -40.22
C ALA A 49 9.57 -10.12 -41.49
N GLY A 50 8.89 -9.05 -41.88
CA GLY A 50 7.97 -9.06 -43.02
C GLY A 50 7.61 -7.67 -43.53
N GLU A 51 8.57 -6.75 -43.56
CA GLU A 51 8.47 -5.54 -44.38
C GLU A 51 8.60 -5.93 -45.86
N MET A 52 7.57 -6.55 -46.40
CA MET A 52 7.31 -6.66 -47.83
C MET A 52 5.90 -7.19 -47.98
N LEU A 53 5.12 -6.55 -48.86
CA LEU A 53 3.73 -6.84 -49.21
C LEU A 53 2.72 -6.01 -48.42
N GLY A 54 2.47 -4.81 -48.95
CA GLY A 54 1.29 -4.03 -48.61
C GLY A 54 0.01 -4.77 -49.00
N THR A 55 -0.88 -4.93 -48.03
CA THR A 55 -2.33 -5.09 -48.22
C THR A 55 -3.05 -4.54 -46.98
N ASP A 56 -4.20 -3.91 -47.24
CA ASP A 56 -5.03 -3.15 -46.31
C ASP A 56 -5.54 -3.92 -45.07
N SER A 57 -5.80 -3.17 -44.00
CA SER A 57 -6.78 -3.46 -42.94
C SER A 57 -6.50 -4.59 -41.92
N GLY A 58 -5.33 -4.59 -41.30
CA GLY A 58 -5.06 -5.43 -40.12
C GLY A 58 -5.83 -4.97 -38.88
N SER A 59 -6.90 -5.67 -38.51
CA SER A 59 -7.68 -5.40 -37.29
C SER A 59 -6.81 -5.48 -36.03
N LYS A 60 -6.49 -4.34 -35.41
CA LYS A 60 -5.89 -4.29 -34.07
C LYS A 60 -6.89 -4.85 -33.06
N LYS A 61 -6.68 -6.08 -32.59
CA LYS A 61 -7.43 -6.65 -31.47
C LYS A 61 -6.81 -6.14 -30.16
N THR A 62 -7.18 -4.93 -29.75
CA THR A 62 -6.87 -4.40 -28.42
C THR A 62 -7.66 -5.20 -27.39
N HIS A 63 -6.98 -5.96 -26.52
CA HIS A 63 -7.62 -6.63 -25.40
C HIS A 63 -7.39 -5.80 -24.13
N GLU A 64 -8.46 -5.53 -23.39
CA GLU A 64 -8.39 -4.87 -22.09
C GLU A 64 -7.71 -5.80 -21.07
N LEU A 65 -6.69 -5.29 -20.40
CA LEU A 65 -5.99 -5.99 -19.32
C LEU A 65 -6.76 -5.78 -18.03
N LEU A 66 -7.00 -6.89 -17.32
CA LEU A 66 -7.66 -6.91 -16.03
C LEU A 66 -6.63 -7.15 -14.92
N CYS A 67 -6.68 -6.34 -13.87
CA CYS A 67 -5.81 -6.43 -12.71
C CYS A 67 -6.62 -6.77 -11.46
N GLN A 68 -5.96 -7.46 -10.53
CA GLN A 68 -6.54 -7.78 -9.22
C GLN A 68 -6.37 -6.57 -8.28
N GLU A 69 -7.47 -6.05 -7.77
CA GLU A 69 -7.47 -5.03 -6.73
C GLU A 69 -8.13 -5.54 -5.46
N TYR A 70 -7.52 -5.25 -4.31
CA TYR A 70 -8.02 -5.64 -3.00
C TYR A 70 -8.48 -4.41 -2.22
N LEU A 71 -9.54 -4.58 -1.44
CA LEU A 71 -9.98 -3.61 -0.44
C LEU A 71 -9.43 -4.00 0.93
N LEU A 72 -8.52 -3.18 1.44
CA LEU A 72 -7.98 -3.30 2.80
C LEU A 72 -8.59 -2.20 3.67
N GLN A 73 -9.41 -2.58 4.63
CA GLN A 73 -10.02 -1.65 5.59
C GLN A 73 -9.19 -1.58 6.85
N SER A 74 -8.66 -0.40 7.17
CA SER A 74 -8.12 -0.08 8.50
C SER A 74 -9.16 0.64 9.36
N GLU A 75 -8.75 1.11 10.53
CA GLU A 75 -9.60 1.85 11.47
C GLU A 75 -10.31 3.05 10.81
N HIS A 76 -9.57 3.86 10.05
CA HIS A 76 -10.04 5.15 9.51
C HIS A 76 -10.10 5.23 7.98
N VAL A 77 -9.46 4.30 7.27
CA VAL A 77 -9.26 4.39 5.81
C VAL A 77 -9.49 3.03 5.16
N ILE A 78 -10.14 3.05 4.01
CA ILE A 78 -10.25 1.92 3.08
C ILE A 78 -9.26 2.16 1.95
N TYR A 79 -8.29 1.25 1.82
CA TYR A 79 -7.28 1.27 0.77
C TYR A 79 -7.69 0.34 -0.38
N ARG A 80 -7.62 0.83 -1.62
CA ARG A 80 -7.56 -0.04 -2.81
C ARG A 80 -6.10 -0.34 -3.12
N ILE A 81 -5.73 -1.61 -3.14
CA ILE A 81 -4.33 -2.03 -3.35
C ILE A 81 -4.21 -3.04 -4.48
N ARG A 82 -3.09 -3.00 -5.20
CA ARG A 82 -2.76 -3.94 -6.28
C ARG A 82 -1.40 -4.59 -6.05
N PRO A 83 -1.22 -5.89 -6.35
CA PRO A 83 0.11 -6.52 -6.33
C PRO A 83 1.10 -5.73 -7.19
N ARG A 84 2.32 -5.50 -6.68
CA ARG A 84 3.37 -4.85 -7.49
C ARG A 84 3.92 -5.79 -8.56
N ASP A 85 4.00 -7.09 -8.27
CA ASP A 85 4.38 -8.12 -9.22
C ASP A 85 3.12 -8.75 -9.83
N GLU A 86 2.86 -8.41 -11.09
CA GLU A 86 1.73 -8.93 -11.86
C GLU A 86 2.01 -10.30 -12.50
N LYS A 87 3.25 -10.81 -12.45
CA LYS A 87 3.59 -12.09 -13.09
C LYS A 87 3.11 -13.30 -12.28
N HIS A 88 3.22 -13.21 -10.95
CA HIS A 88 2.81 -14.28 -10.04
C HIS A 88 2.09 -13.70 -8.81
N PRO A 89 0.95 -13.02 -8.99
CA PRO A 89 0.21 -12.45 -7.88
C PRO A 89 -0.30 -13.58 -6.97
N VAL A 90 0.05 -13.49 -5.69
CA VAL A 90 -0.49 -14.40 -4.68
C VAL A 90 -1.90 -13.93 -4.32
N LEU A 91 -2.86 -14.85 -4.38
CA LEU A 91 -4.22 -14.57 -3.96
C LEU A 91 -4.27 -14.40 -2.44
N LEU A 92 -4.73 -13.23 -2.00
CA LEU A 92 -4.93 -12.96 -0.58
C LEU A 92 -6.29 -13.50 -0.11
N PRO A 93 -6.35 -14.15 1.07
CA PRO A 93 -7.61 -14.64 1.62
C PRO A 93 -8.47 -13.45 2.07
N VAL A 94 -9.65 -13.33 1.46
CA VAL A 94 -10.65 -12.32 1.83
C VAL A 94 -11.31 -12.72 3.15
N GLY A 95 -11.52 -11.75 4.03
CA GLY A 95 -12.04 -11.96 5.38
C GLY A 95 -10.96 -11.99 6.45
N GLU A 96 -9.68 -12.08 6.07
CA GLU A 96 -8.57 -12.21 7.00
C GLU A 96 -7.95 -10.88 7.43
N GLN A 97 -7.33 -10.93 8.61
CA GLN A 97 -6.55 -9.83 9.16
C GLN A 97 -5.18 -9.75 8.50
N ALA A 98 -4.75 -8.52 8.26
CA ALA A 98 -3.46 -8.22 7.69
C ALA A 98 -2.79 -7.07 8.43
N GLN A 99 -1.47 -7.18 8.57
CA GLN A 99 -0.61 -6.14 9.08
C GLN A 99 0.08 -5.46 7.91
N PHE A 100 0.12 -4.12 7.92
CA PHE A 100 0.71 -3.36 6.85
C PHE A 100 1.47 -2.14 7.33
N ARG A 101 2.45 -1.71 6.54
CA ARG A 101 3.10 -0.40 6.72
C ARG A 101 3.30 0.25 5.36
N ILE A 102 3.12 1.55 5.31
CA ILE A 102 3.32 2.34 4.09
C ILE A 102 4.74 2.90 4.11
N GLN A 103 5.52 2.57 3.08
CA GLN A 103 6.86 3.07 2.84
C GLN A 103 6.92 3.75 1.49
N LYS A 104 7.06 5.09 1.50
CA LYS A 104 7.06 5.92 0.28
C LYS A 104 5.78 5.67 -0.54
N ASP A 105 5.92 5.01 -1.68
CA ASP A 105 4.91 4.71 -2.70
C ASP A 105 4.34 3.29 -2.61
N LYS A 106 4.85 2.46 -1.69
CA LYS A 106 4.44 1.06 -1.54
C LYS A 106 3.88 0.74 -0.15
N MET A 107 2.94 -0.19 -0.13
CA MET A 107 2.45 -0.85 1.07
C MET A 107 3.15 -2.19 1.21
N LEU A 108 3.78 -2.44 2.36
CA LEU A 108 4.24 -3.78 2.71
C LEU A 108 3.15 -4.47 3.53
N LEU A 109 2.60 -5.54 2.98
CA LEU A 109 1.47 -6.27 3.54
C LEU A 109 1.91 -7.67 4.00
N ARG A 110 1.46 -8.07 5.18
CA ARG A 110 1.59 -9.41 5.75
C ARG A 110 0.19 -9.88 6.19
N VAL A 111 -0.23 -11.06 5.76
CA VAL A 111 -1.54 -11.63 6.12
C VAL A 111 -1.33 -12.71 7.17
N GLU A 112 -2.14 -12.70 8.24
CA GLU A 112 -1.90 -13.56 9.41
C GLU A 112 -1.99 -15.06 9.08
N ASP A 113 -2.97 -15.45 8.27
CA ASP A 113 -3.28 -16.87 7.96
C ASP A 113 -2.69 -17.39 6.64
N LEU A 114 -1.90 -16.58 5.92
CA LEU A 114 -1.31 -16.98 4.63
C LEU A 114 0.14 -17.43 4.78
N ASP A 115 1.03 -16.50 5.13
CA ASP A 115 2.40 -16.75 5.54
C ASP A 115 3.00 -15.52 6.25
N SER A 116 4.19 -15.68 6.83
CA SER A 116 4.90 -14.60 7.51
C SER A 116 5.68 -13.66 6.56
N LYS A 117 5.45 -13.70 5.24
CA LYS A 117 6.21 -12.92 4.27
C LYS A 117 5.58 -11.55 4.02
N GLU A 118 6.42 -10.51 3.99
CA GLU A 118 6.02 -9.19 3.53
C GLU A 118 5.95 -9.15 1.99
N ARG A 119 4.86 -8.59 1.46
CA ARG A 119 4.64 -8.40 0.02
C ARG A 119 4.45 -6.94 -0.32
N GLU A 120 4.94 -6.54 -1.48
CA GLU A 120 4.79 -5.18 -1.97
C GLU A 120 3.48 -5.01 -2.75
N TYR A 121 2.70 -4.03 -2.31
CA TYR A 121 1.47 -3.60 -2.96
C TYR A 121 1.55 -2.12 -3.30
N ILE A 122 0.94 -1.74 -4.43
CA ILE A 122 0.73 -0.35 -4.83
C ILE A 122 -0.61 0.10 -4.25
N VAL A 123 -0.65 1.29 -3.67
CA VAL A 123 -1.91 1.92 -3.23
C VAL A 123 -2.51 2.68 -4.40
N VAL A 124 -3.66 2.21 -4.88
CA VAL A 124 -4.40 2.81 -6.02
C VAL A 124 -5.27 3.97 -5.55
N SER A 125 -5.96 3.80 -4.41
CA SER A 125 -6.75 4.88 -3.80
C SER A 125 -6.93 4.70 -2.29
N MET A 126 -7.29 5.79 -1.63
CA MET A 126 -7.57 5.85 -0.19
C MET A 126 -8.90 6.57 0.02
N THR A 127 -9.86 5.90 0.66
CA THR A 127 -11.17 6.47 0.98
C THR A 127 -11.37 6.50 2.50
N PRO A 128 -11.67 7.64 3.14
CA PRO A 128 -12.00 7.68 4.56
C PRO A 128 -13.20 6.78 4.87
N ARG A 129 -13.18 6.15 6.05
CA ARG A 129 -14.31 5.34 6.51
C ARG A 129 -15.43 6.26 7.02
N SER A 130 -16.64 6.11 6.50
CA SER A 130 -17.79 6.91 6.93
C SER A 130 -18.17 6.64 8.39
N ASP A 131 -18.08 5.38 8.84
CA ASP A 131 -18.52 4.94 10.16
C ASP A 131 -17.68 5.49 11.32
N SER A 132 -16.43 5.92 11.07
CA SER A 132 -15.56 6.46 12.12
C SER A 132 -15.88 7.91 12.48
N SER A 133 -16.73 8.60 11.70
CA SER A 133 -17.13 9.99 11.95
C SER A 133 -18.26 10.15 12.97
N THR A 134 -18.96 9.06 13.30
CA THR A 134 -20.15 9.08 14.17
C THR A 134 -19.87 8.97 15.68
N ALA A 135 -18.62 8.76 16.10
CA ALA A 135 -18.27 8.67 17.51
C ALA A 135 -18.17 10.04 18.23
N ASP A 136 -18.13 11.15 17.47
CA ASP A 136 -17.96 12.51 18.02
C ASP A 136 -19.24 13.36 18.03
N ALA A 137 -20.36 12.82 17.52
CA ALA A 137 -21.66 13.48 17.57
C ALA A 137 -22.39 13.15 18.88
N ALA A 138 -21.87 13.64 20.01
CA ALA A 138 -22.64 13.67 21.24
C ALA A 138 -23.90 14.55 21.02
N PRO A 139 -25.11 14.08 21.37
CA PRO A 139 -26.31 14.90 21.23
C PRO A 139 -26.21 16.13 22.15
N PRO A 140 -26.66 17.33 21.72
CA PRO A 140 -26.66 18.50 22.58
C PRO A 140 -27.51 18.20 23.80
N ARG A 141 -26.90 18.21 24.99
CA ARG A 141 -27.62 18.16 26.26
C ARG A 141 -28.46 19.43 26.36
N VAL A 142 -29.74 19.32 26.00
CA VAL A 142 -30.73 20.37 26.27
C VAL A 142 -31.05 20.31 27.76
N SER A 143 -30.37 21.16 28.53
CA SER A 143 -30.73 21.45 29.92
C SER A 143 -32.04 22.22 29.95
N HIS A 144 -33.18 21.53 30.08
CA HIS A 144 -34.46 22.18 30.40
C HIS A 144 -34.64 22.18 31.92
N LEU A 145 -34.33 23.31 32.54
CA LEU A 145 -34.71 23.66 33.92
C LEU A 145 -35.26 25.08 33.87
N GLN A 146 -36.59 25.19 33.72
CA GLN A 146 -37.48 26.18 34.34
C GLN A 146 -38.91 25.98 33.83
#